data_AF-A0A952RCI2-F1
#
_entry.id   AF-A0A952RCI2-F1
#
_cell.length_a   1.000
_cell.length_b   1.000
_cell.length_c   1.000
_cell.angle_alpha   90.00
_cell.angle_beta   90.00
_cell.angle_gamma   90.00
#
_symmetry.space_group_name_H-M   'P 1'
#
loop_
_entity.id
_entity.type
_entity.pdbx_description
1 polymer ?
#
loop_
_entity_poly.entity_id
_entity_poly.type
_entity_poly.pdbx_seq_one_letter_code
_entity_poly.pdbx_strand_id
1 'polypeptide(L)'
;MKHRLLFSFFVLLGPALACNEKKPQVEPTPVIDSAPMPVPPVAISGVPVSTFVDAALPTTPYEQARQYEENGQHWMARLVLEPKAFGAEGTKPEIELLAHVCNEQGDEVCVDKCAQKLGVKKLKLDGGLPKTPPAEVLLEHKEPDTDAAKARDLFLKKKTKEARDILEPKVVEGKASTDEIRLLKTICKEQGDRMCVALCDAKLK
;
A
#
# COMPACT_ATOMS: atom_id res chain seq x y z
N MET A 1 -60.71 -13.45 -11.28
CA MET A 1 -60.13 -14.80 -11.18
C MET A 1 -58.66 -14.60 -10.78
N LYS A 2 -58.23 -14.49 -9.52
CA LYS A 2 -58.27 -15.37 -8.32
C LYS A 2 -57.68 -16.76 -8.55
N HIS A 3 -56.35 -16.88 -8.45
CA HIS A 3 -55.69 -18.13 -8.05
C HIS A 3 -55.30 -18.04 -6.57
N ARG A 4 -55.85 -18.97 -5.80
CA ARG A 4 -55.67 -19.21 -4.36
C ARG A 4 -54.87 -20.52 -4.18
N LEU A 5 -53.91 -20.46 -3.26
CA LEU A 5 -53.55 -21.44 -2.20
C LEU A 5 -53.21 -22.90 -2.53
N LEU A 6 -52.07 -23.35 -1.98
CA LEU A 6 -51.90 -24.43 -0.97
C LEU A 6 -50.37 -24.60 -0.74
N PHE A 7 -49.74 -24.00 0.28
CA PHE A 7 -49.58 -24.52 1.65
C PHE A 7 -49.59 -26.05 1.77
N SER A 8 -48.40 -26.65 1.96
CA SER A 8 -48.27 -27.86 2.77
C SER A 8 -46.91 -27.88 3.47
N PHE A 9 -46.97 -27.63 4.77
CA PHE A 9 -45.97 -27.96 5.78
C PHE A 9 -45.82 -29.48 5.89
N PHE A 10 -44.61 -30.00 6.04
CA PHE A 10 -44.35 -31.07 7.00
C PHE A 10 -42.94 -30.93 7.58
N VAL A 11 -42.94 -30.76 8.89
CA VAL A 11 -41.82 -30.72 9.84
C VAL A 11 -41.54 -32.14 10.31
N LEU A 12 -40.37 -32.32 10.96
CA LEU A 12 -39.94 -33.42 11.86
C LEU A 12 -38.95 -34.40 11.21
N LEU A 13 -37.86 -34.84 11.85
CA LEU A 13 -37.19 -34.56 13.12
C LEU A 13 -35.90 -35.40 13.08
N GLY A 14 -34.80 -34.92 13.67
CA GLY A 14 -33.52 -35.63 13.69
C GLY A 14 -33.48 -36.88 14.59
N PRO A 15 -32.27 -37.43 14.80
CA PRO A 15 -31.85 -37.61 16.19
C PRO A 15 -30.49 -36.98 16.48
N ALA A 16 -30.39 -36.55 17.73
CA ALA A 16 -29.21 -36.05 18.40
C ALA A 16 -28.19 -37.15 18.69
N LEU A 17 -26.91 -36.82 18.52
CA LEU A 17 -25.77 -37.37 19.25
C LEU A 17 -24.90 -36.15 19.60
N ALA A 18 -25.01 -35.60 20.80
CA ALA A 18 -24.38 -36.05 22.04
C ALA A 18 -23.26 -35.06 22.39
N CYS A 19 -23.55 -34.16 23.32
CA CYS A 19 -22.54 -33.43 24.08
C CYS A 19 -21.65 -34.46 24.78
N ASN A 20 -20.34 -34.41 24.55
CA ASN A 20 -19.37 -35.00 25.45
C ASN A 20 -18.54 -33.88 26.07
N GLU A 21 -18.93 -33.56 27.30
CA GLU A 21 -18.21 -32.72 28.23
C GLU A 21 -16.94 -33.47 28.66
N LYS A 22 -15.79 -33.13 28.08
CA LYS A 22 -14.48 -33.58 28.59
C LYS A 22 -13.72 -32.40 29.17
N LYS A 23 -13.51 -32.50 30.49
CA LYS A 23 -12.71 -31.61 31.34
C LYS A 23 -11.27 -31.41 30.80
N PRO A 24 -10.58 -30.33 31.22
CA PRO A 24 -9.25 -29.99 30.73
C PRO A 24 -8.26 -31.08 31.13
N GLN A 25 -7.67 -31.75 30.14
CA GLN A 25 -6.57 -32.68 30.35
C GLN A 25 -5.27 -31.91 30.16
N VAL A 26 -4.62 -31.63 31.30
CA VAL A 26 -3.22 -31.22 31.37
C VAL A 26 -2.40 -32.40 30.84
N GLU A 27 -1.80 -32.24 29.66
CA GLU A 27 -0.82 -33.16 29.12
C GLU A 27 0.56 -32.49 29.18
N PRO A 28 1.62 -33.21 29.60
CA PRO A 28 2.81 -32.61 30.13
C PRO A 28 3.64 -31.94 29.04
N THR A 29 4.16 -30.76 29.38
CA THR A 29 5.28 -30.12 28.70
C THR A 29 6.40 -31.14 28.47
N PRO A 30 6.89 -31.34 27.23
CA PRO A 30 8.20 -31.93 27.05
C PRO A 30 9.20 -30.96 27.70
N VAL A 31 9.83 -31.41 28.78
CA VAL A 31 10.99 -30.75 29.37
C VAL A 31 12.10 -30.85 28.33
N ILE A 32 12.22 -29.83 27.49
CA ILE A 32 13.44 -29.63 26.71
C ILE A 32 14.44 -29.02 27.68
N ASP A 33 15.19 -29.91 28.31
CA ASP A 33 16.44 -29.60 29.00
C ASP A 33 17.46 -29.15 27.93
N SER A 34 17.34 -27.89 27.51
CA SER A 34 18.32 -27.25 26.64
C SER A 34 19.28 -26.46 27.52
N ALA A 35 20.41 -27.09 27.82
CA ALA A 35 21.60 -26.41 28.31
C ALA A 35 21.85 -25.11 27.50
N PRO A 36 22.27 -24.00 28.13
CA PRO A 36 22.57 -22.77 27.42
C PRO A 36 23.80 -22.99 26.53
N MET A 37 23.59 -23.08 25.21
CA MET A 37 24.68 -23.02 24.26
C MET A 37 25.26 -21.59 24.25
N PRO A 38 26.59 -21.42 24.35
CA PRO A 38 27.22 -20.11 24.27
C PRO A 38 27.03 -19.55 22.85
N VAL A 39 26.26 -18.48 22.75
CA VAL A 39 26.09 -17.71 21.51
C VAL A 39 27.41 -16.98 21.22
N PRO A 40 28.00 -17.10 20.02
CA PRO A 40 29.14 -16.26 19.65
C PRO A 40 28.70 -14.78 19.67
N PRO A 41 29.52 -13.85 20.17
CA PRO A 41 29.16 -12.43 20.16
C PRO A 41 29.08 -11.97 18.70
N VAL A 42 27.86 -11.86 18.18
CA VAL A 42 27.61 -11.07 16.99
C VAL A 42 27.92 -9.64 17.39
N ALA A 43 29.06 -9.14 16.92
CA ALA A 43 29.33 -7.71 16.91
C ALA A 43 28.29 -7.08 15.97
N ILE A 44 27.12 -6.74 16.53
CA ILE A 44 26.19 -5.84 15.91
C ILE A 44 26.93 -4.50 15.91
N SER A 45 27.65 -4.23 14.82
CA SER A 45 28.08 -2.88 14.48
C SER A 45 26.80 -2.11 14.22
N GLY A 46 26.18 -1.65 15.31
CA GLY A 46 25.09 -0.72 15.28
C GLY A 46 25.67 0.57 14.75
N VAL A 47 25.61 0.75 13.43
CA VAL A 47 25.59 2.10 12.88
C VAL A 47 24.35 2.72 13.51
N PRO A 48 24.51 3.72 14.39
CA PRO A 48 23.36 4.31 15.03
C PRO A 48 22.49 4.92 13.93
N VAL A 49 21.17 4.75 14.04
CA VAL A 49 20.16 5.26 13.09
C VAL A 49 20.25 6.79 12.88
N SER A 50 21.11 7.48 13.63
CA SER A 50 21.44 8.89 13.49
C SER A 50 22.17 9.28 12.19
N THR A 51 22.60 8.36 11.33
CA THR A 51 23.23 8.73 10.03
C THR A 51 22.25 8.90 8.87
N PHE A 52 20.94 8.85 9.09
CA PHE A 52 19.92 9.18 8.08
C PHE A 52 19.26 10.55 8.31
N VAL A 53 19.80 11.37 9.22
CA VAL A 53 19.32 12.74 9.54
C VAL A 53 19.79 13.73 8.47
N ASP A 54 19.68 13.38 7.20
CA ASP A 54 19.94 14.30 6.07
C ASP A 54 18.91 14.18 4.94
N ALA A 55 17.91 13.30 5.09
CA ALA A 55 16.62 13.55 4.46
C ALA A 55 15.89 14.51 5.40
N ALA A 56 15.68 15.77 4.99
CA ALA A 56 14.99 16.78 5.78
C ALA A 56 13.65 16.22 6.28
N LEU A 57 13.64 15.72 7.52
CA LEU A 57 12.42 15.23 8.13
C LEU A 57 11.56 16.45 8.39
N PRO A 58 10.27 16.42 7.99
CA PRO A 58 9.36 17.52 8.26
C PRO A 58 9.40 17.85 9.75
N THR A 59 9.56 19.14 10.05
CA THR A 59 9.89 19.58 11.40
C THR A 59 8.68 19.56 12.33
N THR A 60 7.48 19.44 11.75
CA THR A 60 6.21 19.39 12.49
C THR A 60 5.26 18.33 11.93
N PRO A 61 4.33 17.80 12.76
CA PRO A 61 3.27 16.90 12.29
C PRO A 61 2.43 17.46 11.14
N TYR A 62 2.24 18.79 11.11
CA TYR A 62 1.55 19.47 10.03
C TYR A 62 2.32 19.40 8.70
N GLU A 63 3.62 19.73 8.71
CA GLU A 63 4.48 19.62 7.52
C GLU A 63 4.59 18.17 7.05
N GLN A 64 4.64 17.23 7.99
CA GLN A 64 4.70 15.81 7.68
C GLN A 64 3.41 15.34 7.01
N ALA A 65 2.25 15.76 7.53
CA ALA A 65 0.96 15.43 6.95
C ALA A 65 0.78 16.06 5.57
N ARG A 66 1.25 17.30 5.36
CA ARG A 66 1.30 17.96 4.04
C ARG A 66 2.07 17.14 3.03
N GLN A 67 3.26 16.69 3.40
CA GLN A 67 4.09 15.87 2.50
C GLN A 67 3.41 14.53 2.17
N TYR A 68 2.74 13.90 3.12
CA TYR A 68 1.98 12.67 2.83
C TYR A 68 0.78 12.93 1.93
N GLU A 69 0.08 14.05 2.10
CA GLU A 69 -1.04 14.45 1.26
C GLU A 69 -0.59 14.73 -0.18
N GLU A 70 0.51 15.47 -0.37
CA GLU A 70 1.11 15.73 -1.68
C GLU A 70 1.55 14.44 -2.41
N ASN A 71 1.89 13.39 -1.65
CA ASN A 71 2.25 12.07 -2.18
C ASN A 71 1.04 11.12 -2.35
N GLY A 72 -0.20 11.59 -2.13
CA GLY A 72 -1.41 10.76 -2.20
C GLY A 72 -1.55 9.74 -1.06
N GLN A 73 -0.72 9.83 -0.02
CA GLN A 73 -0.73 8.94 1.14
C GLN A 73 -1.65 9.48 2.23
N HIS A 74 -2.92 9.71 1.88
CA HIS A 74 -3.91 10.33 2.76
C HIS A 74 -4.07 9.61 4.12
N TRP A 75 -3.92 8.29 4.15
CA TRP A 75 -3.99 7.50 5.38
C TRP A 75 -2.84 7.83 6.36
N MET A 76 -1.63 8.10 5.84
CA MET A 76 -0.50 8.55 6.65
C MET A 76 -0.67 9.99 7.12
N ALA A 77 -1.13 10.87 6.23
CA ALA A 77 -1.43 12.25 6.58
C ALA A 77 -2.40 12.31 7.76
N ARG A 78 -3.48 11.53 7.70
CA ARG A 78 -4.46 11.40 8.79
C ARG A 78 -3.84 10.89 10.08
N LEU A 79 -3.07 9.79 10.01
CA LEU A 79 -2.49 9.16 11.20
C LEU A 79 -1.62 10.14 12.02
N VAL A 80 -0.83 10.96 11.33
CA VAL A 80 0.06 11.93 11.98
C VAL A 80 -0.68 13.17 12.46
N LEU A 81 -1.68 13.62 11.70
CA LEU A 81 -2.37 14.89 11.96
C LEU A 81 -3.51 14.78 12.97
N GLU A 82 -4.25 13.66 12.96
CA GLU A 82 -5.46 13.47 13.76
C GLU A 82 -5.26 13.67 15.28
N PRO A 83 -4.21 13.12 15.91
CA PRO A 83 -3.99 13.31 17.35
C PRO A 83 -3.76 14.78 17.73
N LYS A 84 -3.07 15.54 16.86
CA LYS A 84 -2.78 16.96 17.05
C LYS A 84 -4.03 17.81 16.77
N ALA A 85 -4.64 17.64 15.60
CA ALA A 85 -5.81 18.41 15.16
C ALA A 85 -7.01 18.27 16.12
N PHE A 86 -7.26 17.08 16.67
CA PHE A 86 -8.34 16.89 17.64
C PHE A 86 -7.93 17.07 19.10
N GLY A 87 -6.63 17.17 19.37
CA GLY A 87 -6.06 17.43 20.69
C GLY A 87 -6.27 18.85 21.19
N ALA A 88 -5.74 19.14 22.38
CA ALA A 88 -5.83 20.47 23.00
C ALA A 88 -4.98 21.54 22.29
N GLU A 89 -3.93 21.12 21.59
CA GLU A 89 -3.01 21.99 20.85
C GLU A 89 -3.36 22.12 19.36
N GLY A 90 -4.48 21.55 18.92
CA GLY A 90 -4.87 21.53 17.52
C GLY A 90 -5.07 22.93 16.97
N THR A 91 -4.25 23.29 15.98
CA THR A 91 -4.36 24.58 15.30
C THR A 91 -5.40 24.51 14.19
N LYS A 92 -6.00 25.66 13.86
CA LYS A 92 -6.94 25.77 12.73
C LYS A 92 -6.42 25.16 11.41
N PRO A 93 -5.18 25.45 10.94
CA PRO A 93 -4.67 24.87 9.69
C PRO A 93 -4.53 23.34 9.75
N GLU A 94 -4.20 22.76 10.91
CA GLU A 94 -4.14 21.29 11.07
C GLU A 94 -5.53 20.66 10.93
N ILE A 95 -6.57 21.30 11.48
CA ILE A 95 -7.94 20.78 11.37
C ILE A 95 -8.47 20.95 9.94
N GLU A 96 -8.14 22.04 9.26
CA GLU A 96 -8.51 22.26 7.85
C GLU A 96 -7.83 21.25 6.92
N LEU A 97 -6.54 20.98 7.11
CA LEU A 97 -5.82 19.96 6.35
C LEU A 97 -6.38 18.56 6.64
N LEU A 98 -6.69 18.23 7.89
CA LEU A 98 -7.32 16.95 8.25
C LEU A 98 -8.69 16.80 7.58
N ALA A 99 -9.48 17.87 7.54
CA ALA A 99 -10.77 17.86 6.86
C ALA A 99 -10.63 17.57 5.35
N HIS A 100 -9.65 18.20 4.69
CA HIS A 100 -9.31 17.91 3.30
C HIS A 100 -8.94 16.44 3.09
N VAL A 101 -8.01 15.92 3.90
CA VAL A 101 -7.58 14.51 3.86
C VAL A 101 -8.77 13.56 4.06
N CYS A 102 -9.68 13.86 4.99
CA CYS A 102 -10.86 13.04 5.24
C CYS A 102 -11.89 13.12 4.09
N ASN A 103 -12.02 14.26 3.42
CA ASN A 103 -12.86 14.39 2.24
C ASN A 103 -12.33 13.59 1.04
N GLU A 104 -11.02 13.63 0.79
CA GLU A 104 -10.37 12.79 -0.24
C GLU A 104 -10.54 11.29 0.04
N GLN A 105 -10.63 10.90 1.31
CA GLN A 105 -10.92 9.53 1.73
C GLN A 105 -12.41 9.15 1.68
N GLY A 106 -13.31 10.12 1.49
CA GLY A 106 -14.76 9.91 1.60
C GLY A 106 -15.25 9.62 3.03
N ASP A 107 -14.48 10.00 4.06
CA ASP A 107 -14.88 9.85 5.46
C ASP A 107 -15.69 11.08 5.92
N GLU A 108 -16.99 11.06 5.64
CA GLU A 108 -17.93 12.12 6.02
C GLU A 108 -17.99 12.33 7.55
N VAL A 109 -17.84 11.25 8.34
CA VAL A 109 -17.86 11.33 9.81
C VAL A 109 -16.66 12.13 10.32
N CYS A 110 -15.49 11.91 9.74
CA CYS A 110 -14.30 12.72 10.05
C CYS A 110 -14.47 14.18 9.60
N VAL A 111 -15.00 14.43 8.41
CA VAL A 111 -15.24 15.80 7.91
C VAL A 111 -16.19 16.56 8.83
N ASP A 112 -17.28 15.92 9.27
CA ASP A 112 -18.23 16.53 10.21
C ASP A 112 -17.59 16.84 11.56
N LYS A 113 -16.74 15.95 12.06
CA LYS A 113 -15.98 16.17 13.30
C LYS A 113 -15.02 17.36 13.17
N CYS A 114 -14.38 17.53 12.01
CA CYS A 114 -13.56 18.69 11.71
C CYS A 114 -14.40 19.97 11.63
N ALA A 115 -15.59 19.93 11.00
CA ALA A 115 -16.50 21.06 10.92
C ALA A 115 -16.96 21.52 12.32
N GLN A 116 -17.29 20.57 13.20
CA GLN A 116 -17.63 20.84 14.59
C GLN A 116 -16.46 21.50 15.35
N LYS A 117 -15.23 21.00 15.17
CA LYS A 117 -14.03 21.57 15.81
C LYS A 117 -13.72 22.98 15.32
N LEU A 118 -14.02 23.28 14.07
CA LEU A 118 -13.87 24.62 13.48
C LEU A 118 -15.07 25.54 13.77
N GLY A 119 -16.14 25.04 14.40
CA GLY A 119 -17.34 25.80 14.73
C GLY A 119 -18.20 26.17 13.52
N VAL A 120 -18.09 25.42 12.41
CA VAL A 120 -18.86 25.67 11.17
C VAL A 120 -19.84 24.53 10.91
N LYS A 121 -21.01 24.86 10.33
CA LYS A 121 -22.06 23.86 10.05
C LYS A 121 -21.75 22.95 8.87
N LYS A 122 -20.94 23.42 7.92
CA LYS A 122 -20.50 22.65 6.74
C LYS A 122 -19.19 23.23 6.26
N LEU A 123 -18.16 22.39 6.16
CA LEU A 123 -16.90 22.77 5.55
C LEU A 123 -17.09 22.85 4.04
N LYS A 124 -16.81 24.02 3.48
CA LYS A 124 -16.63 24.15 2.04
C LYS A 124 -15.20 23.74 1.74
N LEU A 125 -15.00 22.44 1.60
CA LEU A 125 -13.79 21.92 1.00
C LEU A 125 -14.01 22.06 -0.50
N ASP A 126 -13.75 23.26 -1.02
CA ASP A 126 -13.62 23.45 -2.45
C ASP A 126 -12.46 22.53 -2.86
N GLY A 127 -12.79 21.38 -3.45
CA GLY A 127 -11.86 20.35 -3.92
C GLY A 127 -11.02 20.86 -5.10
N GLY A 128 -10.22 21.88 -4.84
CA GLY A 128 -9.57 22.73 -5.82
C GLY A 128 -8.87 23.88 -5.14
N LEU A 129 -7.78 23.58 -4.41
CA LEU A 129 -6.74 24.59 -4.20
C LEU A 129 -6.27 25.09 -5.59
N PRO A 130 -5.99 26.39 -5.79
CA PRO A 130 -5.62 26.90 -7.11
C PRO A 130 -4.27 26.31 -7.57
N LYS A 131 -4.29 25.23 -8.35
CA LYS A 131 -3.37 25.04 -9.49
C LYS A 131 -3.84 26.07 -10.53
N THR A 132 -3.09 27.03 -11.09
CA THR A 132 -1.68 27.17 -11.54
C THR A 132 -1.59 28.59 -12.20
N PRO A 133 -0.54 29.07 -12.94
CA PRO A 133 0.87 28.65 -13.13
C PRO A 133 1.89 29.85 -13.07
N PRO A 134 3.21 29.64 -13.23
CA PRO A 134 3.78 29.24 -14.52
C PRO A 134 4.37 27.82 -14.47
N ALA A 135 4.33 27.17 -15.64
CA ALA A 135 5.04 25.97 -16.11
C ALA A 135 5.85 25.12 -15.09
N GLU A 136 5.68 23.80 -15.20
CA GLU A 136 6.46 22.73 -14.53
C GLU A 136 6.09 22.59 -13.03
N VAL A 137 5.52 21.50 -12.51
CA VAL A 137 5.64 20.09 -12.84
C VAL A 137 4.27 19.46 -12.54
N LEU A 138 3.53 19.16 -13.59
CA LEU A 138 2.50 18.16 -13.53
C LEU A 138 3.25 16.83 -13.37
N LEU A 139 3.40 16.36 -12.14
CA LEU A 139 3.62 14.93 -11.94
C LEU A 139 2.25 14.25 -12.16
N GLU A 140 1.71 14.23 -13.38
CA GLU A 140 1.65 12.94 -14.08
C GLU A 140 2.87 12.13 -13.65
N HIS A 141 2.67 10.88 -13.27
CA HIS A 141 3.70 9.89 -13.50
C HIS A 141 3.93 9.80 -15.04
N LYS A 142 4.50 10.86 -15.64
CA LYS A 142 5.48 10.69 -16.68
C LYS A 142 6.62 9.99 -15.96
N GLU A 143 6.51 8.67 -15.86
CA GLU A 143 7.71 7.86 -15.84
C GLU A 143 8.62 8.46 -16.92
N PRO A 144 9.92 8.64 -16.64
CA PRO A 144 10.83 9.18 -17.64
C PRO A 144 10.57 8.41 -18.94
N ASP A 145 10.45 9.13 -20.08
CA ASP A 145 10.13 8.64 -21.43
C ASP A 145 11.17 7.60 -21.90
N THR A 146 11.24 6.51 -21.16
CA THR A 146 12.26 5.47 -21.17
C THR A 146 11.57 4.21 -21.63
N ASP A 147 12.29 3.46 -22.44
CA ASP A 147 11.79 2.20 -22.99
C ASP A 147 11.39 1.22 -21.85
N ALA A 148 12.10 1.29 -20.72
CA ALA A 148 11.77 0.58 -19.48
C ALA A 148 10.37 0.91 -18.96
N ALA A 149 10.03 2.19 -18.82
CA ALA A 149 8.73 2.65 -18.35
C ALA A 149 7.60 2.22 -19.28
N LYS A 150 7.78 2.44 -20.59
CA LYS A 150 6.83 2.01 -21.62
C LYS A 150 6.60 0.50 -21.58
N ALA A 151 7.66 -0.29 -21.43
CA ALA A 151 7.53 -1.73 -21.32
C ALA A 151 6.81 -2.17 -20.03
N ARG A 152 7.00 -1.47 -18.90
CA ARG A 152 6.27 -1.75 -17.64
C ARG A 152 4.78 -1.48 -17.79
N ASP A 153 4.41 -0.33 -18.32
CA ASP A 153 2.99 0.02 -18.55
C ASP A 153 2.31 -0.98 -19.48
N LEU A 154 2.97 -1.37 -20.58
CA LEU A 154 2.47 -2.41 -21.48
C LEU A 154 2.33 -3.78 -20.80
N PHE A 155 3.29 -4.13 -19.95
CA PHE A 155 3.24 -5.36 -19.17
C PHE A 155 2.05 -5.37 -18.18
N LEU A 156 1.80 -4.26 -17.48
CA LEU A 156 0.64 -4.09 -16.60
C LEU A 156 -0.69 -4.20 -17.36
N LYS A 157 -0.72 -3.68 -18.60
CA LYS A 157 -1.85 -3.80 -19.53
C LYS A 157 -1.98 -5.20 -20.17
N LYS A 158 -1.20 -6.19 -19.70
CA LYS A 158 -1.16 -7.57 -20.23
C LYS A 158 -0.75 -7.68 -21.70
N LYS A 159 -0.15 -6.63 -22.26
CA LYS A 159 0.43 -6.60 -23.62
C LYS A 159 1.88 -7.08 -23.57
N THR A 160 2.08 -8.34 -23.20
CA THR A 160 3.42 -8.92 -23.00
C THR A 160 4.28 -8.93 -24.26
N LYS A 161 3.67 -9.07 -25.44
CA LYS A 161 4.38 -9.02 -26.74
C LYS A 161 4.94 -7.63 -27.02
N GLU A 162 4.10 -6.60 -26.90
CA GLU A 162 4.49 -5.21 -27.11
C GLU A 162 5.59 -4.78 -26.11
N ALA A 163 5.49 -5.22 -24.85
CA ALA A 163 6.52 -4.96 -23.84
C ALA A 163 7.87 -5.64 -24.18
N ARG A 164 7.83 -6.85 -24.76
CA ARG A 164 9.02 -7.58 -25.20
C ARG A 164 9.69 -6.90 -26.40
N ASP A 165 8.92 -6.46 -27.39
CA ASP A 165 9.44 -5.83 -28.62
C ASP A 165 10.27 -4.56 -28.32
N ILE A 166 9.97 -3.88 -27.21
CA ILE A 166 10.70 -2.70 -26.75
C ILE A 166 12.03 -3.07 -26.08
N LEU A 167 12.06 -4.13 -25.26
CA LEU A 167 13.21 -4.48 -24.44
C LEU A 167 14.18 -5.45 -25.13
N GLU A 168 13.68 -6.37 -25.93
CA GLU A 168 14.47 -7.44 -26.56
C GLU A 168 15.62 -6.90 -27.43
N PRO A 169 15.44 -5.89 -28.31
CA PRO A 169 16.54 -5.34 -29.09
C PRO A 169 17.67 -4.79 -28.20
N LYS A 170 17.32 -4.08 -27.12
CA LYS A 170 18.29 -3.46 -26.21
C LYS A 170 19.08 -4.51 -25.42
N VAL A 171 18.42 -5.61 -25.03
CA VAL A 171 19.07 -6.73 -24.32
C VAL A 171 20.01 -7.50 -25.24
N VAL A 172 19.61 -7.72 -26.50
CA VAL A 172 20.46 -8.36 -27.51
C VAL A 172 21.68 -7.50 -27.82
N GLU A 173 21.48 -6.19 -28.02
CA GLU A 173 22.54 -5.19 -28.27
C GLU A 173 23.44 -4.93 -27.05
N GLY A 174 23.08 -5.40 -25.85
CA GLY A 174 23.84 -5.17 -24.61
C GLY A 174 23.77 -3.74 -24.08
N LYS A 175 22.81 -2.94 -24.56
CA LYS A 175 22.56 -1.55 -24.12
C LYS A 175 21.48 -1.47 -23.03
N ALA A 176 20.86 -2.59 -22.69
CA ALA A 176 19.88 -2.65 -21.62
C ALA A 176 20.54 -2.57 -20.25
N SER A 177 19.93 -1.79 -19.37
CA SER A 177 20.22 -1.77 -17.94
C SER A 177 19.82 -3.08 -17.26
N THR A 178 20.41 -3.36 -16.10
CA THR A 178 20.08 -4.55 -15.29
C THR A 178 18.58 -4.65 -14.97
N ASP A 179 17.92 -3.51 -14.73
CA ASP A 179 16.49 -3.46 -14.45
C ASP A 179 15.63 -3.76 -15.69
N GLU A 180 16.05 -3.31 -16.88
CA GLU A 180 15.41 -3.67 -18.15
C GLU A 180 15.54 -5.17 -18.45
N ILE A 181 16.70 -5.78 -18.16
CA ILE A 181 16.90 -7.22 -18.36
C ILE A 181 16.04 -8.04 -17.37
N ARG A 182 15.92 -7.61 -16.11
CA ARG A 182 15.03 -8.24 -15.11
C ARG A 182 13.55 -8.14 -15.50
N LEU A 183 13.15 -7.01 -16.07
CA LEU A 183 11.79 -6.82 -16.58
C LEU A 183 11.52 -7.74 -17.78
N LEU A 184 12.42 -7.81 -18.76
CA LEU A 184 12.29 -8.72 -19.90
C LEU A 184 12.22 -10.18 -19.45
N LYS A 185 13.03 -10.60 -18.47
CA LYS A 185 12.98 -11.94 -17.88
C LYS A 185 11.59 -12.25 -17.31
N THR A 186 10.96 -11.28 -16.66
CA THR A 186 9.62 -11.45 -16.07
C THR A 186 8.56 -11.59 -17.16
N ILE A 187 8.63 -10.76 -18.20
CA ILE A 187 7.77 -10.85 -19.38
C ILE A 187 7.90 -12.23 -20.06
N CYS A 188 9.13 -12.71 -20.25
CA CYS A 188 9.39 -13.99 -20.90
C CYS A 188 8.96 -15.20 -20.05
N LYS A 189 8.99 -15.11 -18.73
CA LYS A 189 8.38 -16.13 -17.84
C LYS A 189 6.87 -16.19 -18.01
N GLU A 190 6.19 -15.05 -18.10
CA GLU A 190 4.74 -15.00 -18.31
C GLU A 190 4.33 -15.55 -19.69
N GLN A 191 5.18 -15.34 -20.71
CA GLN A 191 4.99 -15.93 -22.05
C GLN A 191 5.38 -17.42 -22.13
N GLY A 192 6.10 -17.96 -21.15
CA GLY A 192 6.62 -19.32 -21.17
C GLY A 192 7.82 -19.54 -22.11
N ASP A 193 8.50 -18.48 -22.55
CA ASP A 193 9.65 -18.55 -23.44
C ASP A 193 10.94 -18.85 -22.66
N ARG A 194 11.32 -20.13 -22.63
CA ARG A 194 12.52 -20.60 -21.93
C ARG A 194 13.83 -20.10 -22.56
N MET A 195 13.84 -19.84 -23.86
CA MET A 195 15.03 -19.34 -24.55
C MET A 195 15.29 -17.88 -24.18
N CYS A 196 14.24 -17.05 -24.17
CA CYS A 196 14.36 -15.67 -23.73
C CYS A 196 14.83 -15.59 -22.26
N VAL A 197 14.29 -16.42 -21.37
CA VAL A 197 14.73 -16.44 -19.96
C VAL A 197 16.22 -16.78 -19.85
N ALA A 198 16.70 -17.78 -20.60
CA ALA A 198 18.11 -18.16 -20.62
C ALA A 198 19.01 -17.03 -21.16
N LEU A 199 18.55 -16.28 -22.17
CA LEU A 199 19.25 -15.11 -22.70
C LEU A 199 19.37 -14.01 -21.62
N CYS A 200 18.27 -13.70 -20.92
CA CYS A 200 18.30 -12.74 -19.83
C CYS A 200 19.22 -13.19 -18.69
N ASP A 201 19.24 -14.49 -18.36
CA ASP A 201 20.13 -15.05 -17.33
C ASP A 201 21.60 -14.99 -17.72
N ALA A 202 21.93 -15.12 -19.02
CA ALA A 202 23.29 -14.95 -19.50
C ALA A 202 23.74 -13.48 -19.45
N LYS A 203 22.83 -12.53 -19.66
CA LYS A 203 23.11 -11.08 -19.64
C LYS A 203 23.15 -10.47 -18.23
N LEU A 204 22.64 -11.18 -17.23
CA LEU A 204 22.64 -10.76 -15.80
C LEU A 204 23.83 -11.30 -15.00
N LYS A 205 24.72 -12.08 -15.63
CA LYS A 205 25.97 -12.58 -15.03
C LYS A 205 27.11 -11.61 -15.27
#